data_AF-A0A2N6G1D3-F1
#
_entry.id   AF-A0A2N6G1D3-F1
#
_cell.length_a   1.000
_cell.length_b   1.000
_cell.length_c   1.000
_cell.angle_alpha   90.00
_cell.angle_beta   90.00
_cell.angle_gamma   90.00
#
_symmetry.space_group_name_H-M   'P 1'
#
loop_
_entity.id
_entity.type
_entity.pdbx_description
1 polymer ?
#
loop_
_entity_poly.entity_id
_entity_poly.type
_entity_poly.pdbx_seq_one_letter_code
_entity_poly.pdbx_strand_id
1 'polypeptide(L)'
;MSKFEIRVDESYVSFKNINCFENACEVIDNMLRVLEEPKNMNIYWKKIIPMIPKAYYDRDPKSDTKEELLYLVCSNSFYLIELFEKAEDEQAINALEKCEQECC
;
A
#
# COMPACT_ATOMS: atom_id res chain seq x y z
N MET A 1 31.92 26.84 -31.97
CA MET A 1 30.84 26.78 -30.96
C MET A 1 30.49 25.31 -30.79
N SER A 2 30.87 24.71 -29.66
CA SER A 2 30.64 23.28 -29.39
C SER A 2 29.15 23.07 -29.11
N LYS A 3 28.50 22.20 -29.88
CA LYS A 3 27.13 21.74 -29.60
C LYS A 3 27.18 20.83 -28.38
N PHE A 4 26.66 21.29 -27.25
CA PHE A 4 26.36 20.41 -26.13
C PHE A 4 25.16 19.54 -26.53
N GLU A 5 25.40 18.26 -26.82
CA GLU A 5 24.34 17.27 -26.88
C GLU A 5 23.85 16.98 -25.46
N ILE A 6 22.62 17.38 -25.18
CA ILE A 6 21.91 16.96 -23.97
C ILE A 6 21.57 15.48 -24.18
N ARG A 7 22.32 14.59 -23.54
CA ARG A 7 21.90 13.19 -23.38
C ARG A 7 20.75 13.18 -22.38
N VAL A 8 19.54 13.03 -22.89
CA VAL A 8 18.38 12.73 -22.05
C VAL A 8 18.63 11.33 -21.49
N ASP A 9 18.88 11.25 -20.20
CA ASP A 9 18.92 9.99 -19.47
C ASP A 9 17.50 9.39 -19.51
N GLU A 10 17.38 8.16 -20.02
CA GLU A 10 16.13 7.40 -20.06
C GLU A 10 15.67 6.96 -18.66
N SER A 11 16.39 7.32 -17.59
CA SER A 11 16.01 7.08 -16.19
C SER A 11 14.65 7.67 -15.79
N TYR A 12 14.10 8.61 -16.57
CA TYR A 12 12.71 9.04 -16.44
C TYR A 12 11.78 8.16 -17.28
N VAL A 13 11.66 6.89 -16.90
CA VAL A 13 10.50 6.09 -17.28
C VAL A 13 9.30 6.74 -16.60
N SER A 14 8.41 7.36 -17.38
CA SER A 14 7.16 7.89 -16.83
C SER A 14 6.42 6.76 -16.11
N PHE A 15 6.03 6.96 -14.85
CA PHE A 15 5.22 6.07 -13.99
C PHE A 15 3.80 5.79 -14.54
N LYS A 16 3.65 5.62 -15.86
CA LYS A 16 2.39 5.26 -16.50
C LYS A 16 2.16 3.78 -16.23
N ASN A 17 1.10 3.50 -15.47
CA ASN A 17 0.47 2.21 -15.16
C ASN A 17 0.64 1.66 -13.74
N ILE A 18 1.16 2.43 -12.77
CA ILE A 18 1.11 1.99 -11.37
C ILE A 18 -0.33 2.16 -10.85
N ASN A 19 -0.91 1.07 -10.35
CA ASN A 19 -2.25 1.06 -9.77
C ASN A 19 -2.16 1.09 -8.24
N CYS A 20 -1.94 2.29 -7.68
CA CYS A 20 -1.77 2.44 -6.25
C CYS A 20 -3.00 2.09 -5.42
N PHE A 21 -4.19 2.26 -5.98
CA PHE A 21 -5.41 1.82 -5.32
C PHE A 21 -5.45 0.30 -5.17
N GLU A 22 -5.07 -0.45 -6.20
CA GLU A 22 -5.01 -1.91 -6.15
C GLU A 22 -3.91 -2.40 -5.21
N ASN A 23 -2.71 -1.80 -5.26
CA ASN A 23 -1.63 -2.15 -4.33
C ASN A 23 -2.06 -1.92 -2.87
N ALA A 24 -2.72 -0.80 -2.57
CA ALA A 24 -3.24 -0.53 -1.22
C ALA A 24 -4.34 -1.52 -0.82
N CYS A 25 -5.21 -1.91 -1.77
CA CYS A 25 -6.20 -2.97 -1.61
C CYS A 25 -5.55 -4.31 -1.22
N GLU A 26 -4.52 -4.75 -1.94
CA GLU A 26 -3.78 -5.98 -1.67
C GLU A 26 -3.17 -5.98 -0.25
N VAL A 27 -2.63 -4.84 0.19
CA VAL A 27 -2.10 -4.70 1.56
C VAL A 27 -3.21 -4.85 2.61
N ILE A 28 -4.35 -4.17 2.43
CA ILE A 28 -5.48 -4.27 3.37
C ILE A 28 -6.09 -5.68 3.37
N ASP A 29 -6.14 -6.38 2.24
CA ASP A 29 -6.59 -7.77 2.16
C ASP A 29 -5.72 -8.68 3.02
N ASN A 30 -4.40 -8.54 2.91
CA ASN A 30 -3.47 -9.29 3.73
C ASN A 30 -3.54 -8.90 5.21
N MET A 31 -3.70 -7.61 5.53
CA MET A 31 -3.92 -7.14 6.90
C MET A 31 -5.15 -7.80 7.52
N LEU A 32 -6.30 -7.77 6.85
CA LEU A 32 -7.52 -8.35 7.38
C LEU A 32 -7.40 -9.86 7.56
N ARG A 33 -6.80 -10.57 6.58
CA ARG A 33 -6.52 -12.01 6.66
C ARG A 33 -5.63 -12.36 7.86
N VAL A 34 -4.53 -11.65 8.05
CA VAL A 34 -3.61 -11.88 9.18
C VAL A 34 -4.30 -11.61 10.53
N LEU A 35 -5.24 -10.67 10.56
CA LEU A 35 -6.01 -10.31 11.75
C LEU A 35 -7.17 -11.26 12.07
N GLU A 36 -7.50 -12.21 11.20
CA GLU A 36 -8.44 -13.30 11.52
C GLU A 36 -7.91 -14.19 12.65
N GLU A 37 -6.57 -14.32 12.75
CA GLU A 37 -5.91 -15.00 13.85
C GLU A 37 -5.97 -14.16 15.13
N PRO A 38 -6.68 -14.61 16.20
CA PRO A 38 -6.93 -13.78 17.37
C PRO A 38 -5.67 -13.30 18.09
N LYS A 39 -4.55 -14.02 17.95
CA LYS A 39 -3.23 -13.65 18.51
C LYS A 39 -2.64 -12.38 17.88
N ASN A 40 -3.02 -12.07 16.64
CA ASN A 40 -2.53 -10.90 15.89
C ASN A 40 -3.42 -9.66 16.13
N MET A 41 -4.65 -9.87 16.61
CA MET A 41 -5.60 -8.81 16.90
C MET A 41 -5.28 -8.08 18.21
N ASN A 42 -5.29 -6.74 18.18
CA ASN A 42 -5.10 -5.91 19.35
C ASN A 42 -5.99 -4.65 19.32
N ILE A 43 -5.92 -3.80 20.36
CA ILE A 43 -6.75 -2.60 20.46
C ILE A 43 -6.47 -1.56 19.39
N TYR A 44 -5.25 -1.53 18.85
CA TYR A 44 -4.86 -0.62 17.79
C TYR A 44 -5.54 -1.02 16.47
N TRP A 45 -5.48 -2.29 16.08
CA TRP A 45 -6.15 -2.78 14.87
C TRP A 45 -7.67 -2.65 14.92
N LYS A 46 -8.27 -2.80 16.10
CA LYS A 46 -9.70 -2.51 16.32
C LYS A 46 -10.09 -1.05 16.01
N LYS A 47 -9.15 -0.11 16.09
CA LYS A 47 -9.36 1.30 15.73
C LYS A 47 -9.04 1.59 14.26
N ILE A 48 -8.09 0.87 13.67
CA ILE A 48 -7.70 1.04 12.26
C ILE A 48 -8.73 0.44 11.31
N ILE A 49 -9.28 -0.75 11.59
CA ILE A 49 -10.25 -1.43 10.69
C ILE A 49 -11.45 -0.52 10.33
N PRO A 50 -12.09 0.20 11.28
CA PRO A 50 -13.18 1.12 10.95
C PRO A 50 -12.76 2.33 10.10
N MET A 51 -11.46 2.62 9.99
CA MET A 51 -10.95 3.72 9.17
C MET A 51 -10.73 3.33 7.71
N ILE A 52 -10.84 2.03 7.37
CA ILE A 52 -10.78 1.57 5.98
C ILE A 52 -11.91 2.25 5.19
N PRO A 53 -11.60 3.02 4.13
CA PRO A 53 -12.60 3.79 3.42
C PRO A 53 -13.59 2.89 2.67
N LYS A 54 -14.80 3.40 2.41
CA LYS A 54 -15.85 2.70 1.65
C LYS A 54 -15.34 2.20 0.29
N ALA A 55 -14.44 2.96 -0.33
CA ALA A 55 -13.87 2.64 -1.63
C ALA A 55 -13.19 1.28 -1.70
N TYR A 56 -12.51 0.85 -0.63
CA TYR A 56 -11.94 -0.49 -0.53
C TYR A 56 -13.02 -1.57 -0.64
N TYR A 57 -14.13 -1.41 0.08
CA TYR A 57 -15.23 -2.38 0.07
C TYR A 57 -15.98 -2.40 -1.26
N ASP A 58 -16.15 -1.24 -1.90
CA ASP A 58 -16.76 -1.14 -3.22
C ASP A 58 -15.82 -1.61 -4.35
N ARG A 59 -14.51 -1.72 -4.07
CA ARG A 59 -13.43 -1.94 -5.06
C ARG A 59 -13.50 -0.96 -6.23
N ASP A 60 -13.84 0.30 -5.94
CA ASP A 60 -13.95 1.35 -6.95
C ASP A 60 -12.98 2.51 -6.66
N PRO A 61 -11.87 2.64 -7.42
CA PRO A 61 -10.93 3.75 -7.23
C PRO A 61 -11.58 5.12 -7.46
N LYS A 62 -12.70 5.21 -8.21
CA LYS A 62 -13.41 6.48 -8.41
C LYS A 62 -14.10 6.98 -7.15
N SER A 63 -14.35 6.09 -6.20
CA SER A 63 -14.92 6.43 -4.91
C SER A 63 -13.86 6.86 -3.88
N ASP A 64 -12.57 6.62 -4.14
CA ASP A 64 -11.44 7.06 -3.31
C ASP A 64 -10.82 8.38 -3.80
N THR A 65 -11.65 9.41 -3.97
CA THR A 65 -11.23 10.69 -4.59
C THR A 65 -10.10 11.45 -3.87
N LYS A 66 -9.74 11.05 -2.64
CA LYS A 66 -8.69 11.67 -1.82
C LYS A 66 -7.55 10.71 -1.49
N GLU A 67 -7.53 9.53 -2.11
CA GLU A 67 -6.52 8.49 -1.85
C GLU A 67 -6.46 8.11 -0.36
N GLU A 68 -7.62 8.08 0.31
CA GLU A 68 -7.75 7.76 1.73
C GLU A 68 -7.25 6.34 2.03
N LEU A 69 -7.43 5.41 1.08
CA LEU A 69 -6.96 4.03 1.23
C LEU A 69 -5.44 3.95 1.21
N LEU A 70 -4.82 4.57 0.20
CA LEU A 70 -3.36 4.62 0.07
C LEU A 70 -2.74 5.35 1.27
N TYR A 71 -3.32 6.47 1.67
CA TYR A 71 -2.88 7.20 2.86
C TYR A 71 -2.95 6.33 4.12
N LEU A 72 -4.03 5.57 4.32
CA LEU A 72 -4.15 4.65 5.45
C LEU A 72 -3.04 3.59 5.44
N VAL A 73 -2.68 3.06 4.28
CA VAL A 73 -1.57 2.10 4.15
C VAL A 73 -0.23 2.77 4.43
N CYS A 74 0.14 3.82 3.70
CA CYS A 74 1.45 4.47 3.84
C CYS A 74 1.66 5.05 5.26
N SER A 75 0.61 5.61 5.88
CA SER A 75 0.72 6.17 7.25
C SER A 75 0.85 5.12 8.36
N ASN A 76 0.53 3.86 8.07
CA ASN A 76 0.63 2.76 9.03
C ASN A 76 1.60 1.66 8.57
N SER A 77 2.44 1.91 7.56
CA SER A 77 3.31 0.88 6.96
C SER A 77 4.25 0.25 7.98
N PHE A 78 4.82 1.05 8.88
CA PHE A 78 5.64 0.57 10.00
C PHE A 78 4.91 -0.43 10.91
N TYR A 79 3.62 -0.21 11.18
CA TYR A 79 2.82 -1.13 12.00
C TYR A 79 2.37 -2.36 11.20
N LEU A 80 2.12 -2.19 9.90
CA LEU A 80 1.76 -3.28 8.99
C LEU A 80 2.92 -4.26 8.82
N ILE A 81 4.15 -3.78 8.61
CA ILE A 81 5.32 -4.65 8.48
C ILE A 81 5.54 -5.44 9.78
N GLU A 82 5.44 -4.79 10.95
CA GLU A 82 5.56 -5.46 12.25
C GLU A 82 4.49 -6.55 12.44
N LEU A 83 3.25 -6.30 11.99
CA LEU A 83 2.16 -7.28 12.01
C LEU A 83 2.49 -8.48 11.12
N PHE A 84 2.96 -8.24 9.89
CA PHE A 84 3.25 -9.28 8.91
C PHE A 84 4.47 -10.12 9.30
N GLU A 85 5.53 -9.49 9.81
CA GLU A 85 6.71 -10.19 10.33
C GLU A 85 6.35 -11.10 11.52
N LYS A 86 5.55 -10.61 12.48
CA LYS A 86 5.08 -11.44 13.61
C LYS A 86 4.19 -12.60 13.18
N ALA A 87 3.48 -12.44 12.08
CA ALA A 87 2.67 -13.48 11.49
C ALA A 87 3.49 -14.44 10.61
N GLU A 88 4.77 -14.15 10.35
CA GLU A 88 5.64 -14.85 9.41
C GLU A 88 5.01 -14.97 8.01
N ASP A 89 4.36 -13.90 7.57
CA ASP A 89 3.54 -13.88 6.34
C ASP A 89 4.27 -13.20 5.17
N GLU A 90 5.09 -13.97 4.46
CA GLU A 90 5.89 -13.46 3.33
C GLU A 90 5.03 -12.84 2.22
N GLN A 91 3.81 -13.35 1.99
CA GLN A 91 2.91 -12.78 0.98
C GLN A 91 2.49 -11.36 1.36
N ALA A 92 2.12 -11.16 2.63
CA ALA A 92 1.74 -9.85 3.14
C ALA A 92 2.92 -8.87 3.16
N ILE A 93 4.12 -9.34 3.52
CA ILE A 93 5.36 -8.55 3.48
C ILE A 93 5.63 -8.06 2.05
N ASN A 94 5.64 -8.97 1.07
CA ASN A 94 5.89 -8.62 -0.33
C ASN A 94 4.85 -7.64 -0.90
N ALA A 95 3.58 -7.79 -0.52
CA ALA A 95 2.52 -6.87 -0.93
C ALA A 95 2.75 -5.45 -0.38
N LEU A 96 3.17 -5.34 0.88
CA LEU A 96 3.51 -4.05 1.50
C LEU A 96 4.74 -3.43 0.86
N GLU A 97 5.82 -4.19 0.68
CA GLU A 97 7.04 -3.71 0.04
C GLU A 97 6.78 -3.19 -1.37
N LYS A 98 6.00 -3.94 -2.18
CA LYS A 98 5.58 -3.49 -3.51
C LYS A 98 4.79 -2.19 -3.43
N CYS A 99 3.82 -2.08 -2.52
CA CYS A 99 3.04 -0.86 -2.33
C CYS A 99 3.93 0.33 -1.91
N GLU A 100 4.89 0.11 -1.01
CA GLU A 100 5.84 1.14 -0.58
C GLU A 100 6.80 1.56 -1.69
N GLN A 101 7.30 0.64 -2.51
CA GLN A 101 8.22 0.98 -3.61
C GLN A 101 7.52 1.70 -4.77
N GLU A 102 6.25 1.39 -5.02
CA GLU A 102 5.51 1.89 -6.17
C GLU A 102 4.67 3.14 -5.88
N CYS A 103 4.24 3.34 -4.63
CA CYS A 103 3.16 4.30 -4.30
C CYS A 103 3.38 5.17 -3.06
N CYS A 104 4.32 4.80 -2.19
CA CYS A 104 4.82 5.64 -1.10
C CYS A 104 6.27 6.07 -1.46
#